data_AF-A0A447XYB1-F1
#
_entry.id   AF-A0A447XYB1-F1
#
_cell.length_a   1.000
_cell.length_b   1.000
_cell.length_c   1.000
_cell.angle_alpha   90.00
_cell.angle_beta   90.00
_cell.angle_gamma   90.00
#
_symmetry.space_group_name_H-M   'P 1'
#
loop_
_entity.id
_entity.type
_entity.pdbx_description
1 polymer ?
#
loop_
_entity_poly.entity_id
_entity_poly.type
_entity_poly.pdbx_seq_one_letter_code
_entity_poly.pdbx_strand_id
1 'polypeptide(L)' 'MKREEIADLMAFVVVAEERSFTRAAARLSMAQSALSQIVRRIEERLGLRLLTRTTRSVVPTEAGEHLCLFLALCCMT' A
#
# COMPACT_ATOMS: atom_id res chain seq x y z
N MET A 1 -2.09 -13.91 -11.31
CA MET A 1 -2.36 -12.63 -10.62
C MET A 1 -3.27 -11.80 -11.51
N LYS A 2 -4.41 -11.33 -11.00
CA LYS A 2 -5.31 -10.46 -11.75
C LYS A 2 -4.67 -9.07 -11.88
N ARG A 3 -4.90 -8.37 -12.99
CA ARG A 3 -4.34 -7.02 -13.25
C ARG A 3 -4.69 -6.03 -12.12
N GLU A 4 -5.89 -6.17 -11.57
CA GLU A 4 -6.40 -5.38 -10.43
C GLU A 4 -5.56 -5.60 -9.16
N GLU A 5 -5.08 -6.82 -8.90
CA GLU A 5 -4.27 -7.13 -7.72
C GLU A 5 -2.90 -6.46 -7.77
N ILE A 6 -2.34 -6.32 -8.98
CA ILE A 6 -1.06 -5.64 -9.18
C ILE A 6 -1.24 -4.14 -8.97
N ALA A 7 -2.32 -3.56 -9.50
CA ALA A 7 -2.64 -2.15 -9.29
C ALA A 7 -2.86 -1.84 -7.80
N ASP A 8 -3.53 -2.73 -7.08
CA ASP A 8 -3.74 -2.64 -5.63
C ASP A 8 -2.40 -2.65 -4.87
N LEU A 9 -1.49 -3.58 -5.19
CA LEU A 9 -0.15 -3.65 -4.60
C LEU A 9 0.68 -2.40 -4.89
N MET A 10 0.63 -1.87 -6.10
CA MET A 10 1.30 -0.61 -6.45
C MET A 10 0.74 0.57 -5.66
N ALA A 11 -0.58 0.62 -5.45
CA ALA A 11 -1.21 1.64 -4.64
C ALA A 11 -0.74 1.57 -3.17
N PHE A 12 -0.55 0.36 -2.62
CA PHE A 12 0.04 0.16 -1.30
C PHE A 12 1.49 0.69 -1.22
N VAL A 13 2.33 0.40 -2.22
CA VAL A 13 3.73 0.88 -2.26
C VAL A 13 3.78 2.41 -2.16
N VAL A 14 2.92 3.11 -2.93
CA VAL A 14 2.86 4.57 -2.87
C VAL A 14 2.42 5.07 -1.48
N VAL A 15 1.50 4.38 -0.80
CA VAL A 15 1.12 4.73 0.58
C VAL A 15 2.29 4.53 1.55
N ALA A 16 3.07 3.47 1.39
CA ALA A 16 4.24 3.18 2.21
C ALA A 16 5.36 4.22 2.01
N GLU A 17 5.59 4.66 0.77
CA GLU A 17 6.54 5.74 0.44
C GLU A 17 6.11 7.08 1.04
N GLU A 18 4.85 7.48 0.82
CA GLU A 18 4.35 8.79 1.22
C GLU A 18 4.09 8.90 2.73
N ARG A 19 3.97 7.77 3.44
CA ARG A 19 3.61 7.69 4.87
C ARG A 19 2.34 8.47 5.23
N SER A 20 1.47 8.68 4.24
CA SER A 20 0.26 9.50 4.34
C SER A 20 -0.74 9.09 3.26
N PHE A 21 -1.93 8.68 3.69
CA PHE A 21 -3.03 8.36 2.77
C PHE A 21 -3.45 9.56 1.92
N THR A 22 -3.42 10.77 2.48
CA THR A 22 -3.82 11.98 1.76
C THR A 22 -2.84 12.32 0.64
N ARG A 23 -1.52 12.26 0.92
CA ARG A 23 -0.49 12.52 -0.10
C ARG A 23 -0.47 11.41 -1.16
N ALA A 24 -0.57 10.15 -0.75
CA ALA A 24 -0.62 9.03 -1.66
C ALA A 24 -1.85 9.08 -2.58
N ALA A 25 -3.02 9.42 -2.03
CA ALA A 25 -4.25 9.59 -2.80
C ALA A 25 -4.13 10.72 -3.84
N ALA A 26 -3.50 11.85 -3.46
CA ALA A 26 -3.21 12.92 -4.39
C ALA A 26 -2.25 12.48 -5.51
N ARG A 27 -1.17 11.74 -5.17
CA ARG A 27 -0.20 11.23 -6.13
C ARG A 27 -0.81 10.23 -7.12
N LEU A 28 -1.73 9.39 -6.66
CA LEU A 28 -2.43 8.40 -7.48
C LEU A 28 -3.66 8.97 -8.20
N SER A 29 -4.03 10.24 -7.97
CA SER A 29 -5.28 10.84 -8.45
C SER A 29 -6.53 10.03 -8.03
N MET A 30 -6.55 9.56 -6.78
CA MET A 30 -7.61 8.75 -6.21
C MET A 30 -8.25 9.41 -5.00
N ALA A 31 -9.47 9.02 -4.65
CA ALA A 31 -10.06 9.38 -3.37
C ALA A 31 -9.35 8.64 -2.21
N GLN A 32 -9.10 9.33 -1.09
CA GLN A 32 -8.49 8.73 0.10
C GLN A 32 -9.30 7.54 0.64
N SER A 33 -10.63 7.60 0.58
CA SER A 33 -11.52 6.51 0.98
C SER A 33 -11.33 5.26 0.10
N ALA A 34 -11.21 5.44 -1.22
CA ALA A 34 -10.94 4.36 -2.16
C ALA A 34 -9.56 3.73 -1.88
N LEU A 35 -8.53 4.55 -1.67
CA LEU A 35 -7.18 4.07 -1.36
C LEU A 35 -7.13 3.29 -0.03
N SER A 36 -7.85 3.76 0.99
CA SER A 36 -7.97 3.05 2.28
C SER A 36 -8.66 1.70 2.13
N GLN A 37 -9.70 1.60 1.28
CA GLN A 37 -10.39 0.33 0.99
C GLN A 37 -9.49 -0.66 0.23
N ILE A 38 -8.69 -0.17 -0.74
CA ILE A 38 -7.72 -0.98 -1.47
C ILE A 38 -6.70 -1.58 -0.51
N VAL A 39 -6.06 -0.75 0.32
CA VAL A 39 -5.07 -1.24 1.31
C VAL A 39 -5.70 -2.27 2.25
N ARG A 40 -6.91 -2.00 2.75
CA ARG A 40 -7.63 -2.95 3.63
C ARG A 40 -7.88 -4.29 2.94
N ARG A 41 -8.28 -4.29 1.67
CA ARG A 41 -8.51 -5.50 0.88
C ARG A 41 -7.22 -6.32 0.73
N ILE A 42 -6.08 -5.67 0.54
CA ILE A 42 -4.77 -6.33 0.45
C ILE A 42 -4.41 -6.96 1.80
N GLU A 43 -4.57 -6.21 2.89
CA GLU A 43 -4.32 -6.71 4.26
C GLU A 43 -5.20 -7.92 4.59
N GLU A 44 -6.50 -7.85 4.27
CA GLU A 44 -7.46 -8.95 4.47
C GLU A 44 -7.10 -10.18 3.64
N ARG A 45 -6.67 -9.99 2.38
CA ARG A 45 -6.26 -11.10 1.50
C ARG A 45 -4.97 -11.77 1.93
N LEU A 46 -4.00 -10.98 2.39
CA LEU A 46 -2.71 -11.50 2.85
C LEU A 46 -2.80 -12.05 4.28
N GLY A 47 -3.85 -11.71 5.03
CA GLY A 47 -3.97 -12.02 6.46
C GLY A 47 -2.91 -11.30 7.31
N LEU A 48 -2.32 -10.23 6.78
CA LEU A 48 -1.21 -9.49 7.38
C LEU A 48 -1.57 -8.02 7.49
N ARG A 49 -1.15 -7.39 8.59
CA ARG A 49 -1.15 -5.93 8.68
C ARG A 49 0.09 -5.40 7.97
N LEU A 50 -0.12 -4.60 6.93
CA LEU A 50 0.98 -4.00 6.16
C LEU A 50 1.28 -2.58 6.63
N LEU A 51 0.30 -1.89 7.21
CA LEU A 51 0.46 -0.55 7.76
C LEU A 51 0.04 -0.51 9.23
N THR A 52 0.88 0.08 10.06
CA THR A 52 0.47 0.50 11.40
C THR A 52 -0.23 1.85 11.28
N ARG A 53 -1.54 1.85 11.57
CA ARG A 53 -2.35 3.06 11.64
C ARG A 53 -2.20 3.68 13.01
N THR A 54 -1.37 4.73 13.12
CA THR A 54 -1.52 5.71 14.20
C THR A 54 -2.30 6.90 13.66
N THR A 55 -3.10 7.57 14.49
CA THR A 55 -3.96 8.70 14.07
C THR A 55 -3.19 9.88 13.45
N ARG A 56 -1.88 9.91 13.60
CA ARG A 56 -1.00 10.99 13.12
C ARG A 56 0.08 10.55 12.14
N SER A 57 0.29 9.24 11.96
CA SER A 57 1.33 8.72 11.07
C SER A 57 0.99 7.32 10.58
N VAL A 58 1.21 7.11 9.30
CA VAL A 58 1.12 5.80 8.65
C VAL A 58 2.55 5.30 8.49
N VAL A 59 2.84 4.16 9.12
CA VAL A 59 4.17 3.55 9.04
C VAL A 59 3.98 2.11 8.54
N PRO A 60 4.71 1.68 7.50
CA PRO A 60 4.68 0.28 7.10
C PRO A 60 5.17 -0.61 8.25
N THR A 61 4.56 -1.78 8.39
CA THR A 61 5.06 -2.83 9.28
C THR A 61 6.27 -3.50 8.64
N GLU A 62 7.00 -4.33 9.41
CA GLU A 62 8.08 -5.16 8.85
C GLU A 62 7.62 -5.97 7.63
N ALA A 63 6.41 -6.55 7.69
CA ALA A 63 5.79 -7.23 6.55
C ALA A 63 5.53 -6.29 5.36
N GLY A 64 5.08 -5.06 5.63
CA GLY A 64 4.88 -4.03 4.61
C GLY A 64 6.18 -3.57 3.96
N GLU A 65 7.25 -3.42 4.74
CA GLU A 65 8.59 -3.07 4.24
C GLU A 65 9.16 -4.19 3.37
N HIS A 66 9.06 -5.45 3.81
CA HIS A 66 9.48 -6.61 3.03
C HIS A 66 8.72 -6.73 1.71
N LEU A 67 7.40 -6.47 1.73
CA LEU A 67 6.58 -6.48 0.51
C LEU A 67 6.98 -5.37 -0.46
N CYS A 68 7.24 -4.16 0.04
CA CYS A 68 7.77 -3.06 -0.77
C CYS A 68 9.10 -3.45 -1.43
N LEU A 69 10.01 -4.02 -0.64
CA LEU A 69 11.32 -4.44 -1.12
C LEU A 69 11.19 -5.53 -2.20
N PHE A 70 10.32 -6.51 -1.97
CA PHE A 70 10.03 -7.59 -2.90
C PHE A 70 9.47 -7.06 -4.23
N LEU A 71 8.51 -6.13 -4.18
CA LEU A 71 7.91 -5.52 -5.37
C LEU A 71 8.91 -4.64 -6.14
N ALA A 72 9.75 -3.89 -5.43
CA ALA A 72 10.80 -3.07 -6.04
C ALA A 72 11.81 -3.93 -6.82
N LEU A 73 12.16 -5.11 -6.30
CA LEU A 73 13.06 -6.06 -6.97
C LEU A 73 12.41 -6.70 -8.20
N CYS A 74 11.13 -7.08 -8.11
CA CYS A 74 10.40 -7.66 -9.23
C CYS A 74 10.18 -6.71 -10.43
N CYS A 75 10.20 -5.39 -10.22
CA CYS A 75 10.04 -4.44 -11.32
C CYS A 75 11.33 -4.22 -12.14
N MET A 76 12.47 -4.74 -11.67
CA MET A 76 13.80 -4.51 -12.24
C MET A 76 14.29 -5.63 -13.16
N THR A 77 13.50 -6.69 -13.33
CA THR A 77 13.74 -7.87 -14.17
C THR A 77 12.66 -8.02 -15.23
#